data_AF-A0A963EMU7-F1
#
_entry.id   AF-A0A963EMU7-F1
#
_cell.length_a   1.000
_cell.length_b   1.000
_cell.length_c   1.000
_cell.angle_alpha   90.00
_cell.angle_beta   90.00
_cell.angle_gamma   90.00
#
_symmetry.space_group_name_H-M   'P 1'
#
loop_
_entity.id
_entity.type
_entity.pdbx_description
1 polymer ?
#
loop_
_entity_poly.entity_id
_entity_poly.type
_entity_poly.pdbx_seq_one_letter_code
_entity_poly.pdbx_strand_id
1 'polypeptide(L)'
;ATGLNAESQAAAVASARNQIAFYASTPAYLPVLACHGWEELHTAANGLIREGKWAELNGLIDDDILNTFAVTGTPAEAARKIAARFKGSVERISPVVYQPDVALLGELRRELAAALS
;
A
#
# COMPACT_ATOMS: atom_id res chain seq x y z
N ALA A 1 1.90 4.53 -0.35
CA ALA A 1 2.46 4.80 -1.68
C ALA A 1 2.26 6.28 -2.04
N THR A 2 3.25 7.11 -1.73
CA THR A 2 3.22 8.56 -1.98
C THR A 2 4.55 9.00 -2.59
N GLY A 3 4.55 10.15 -3.26
CA GLY A 3 5.74 10.75 -3.86
C GLY A 3 5.59 12.27 -3.99
N LEU A 4 6.71 12.97 -4.18
CA LEU A 4 6.72 14.43 -4.38
C LEU A 4 6.37 14.82 -5.82
N ASN A 5 6.31 13.85 -6.73
CA ASN A 5 5.93 14.01 -8.13
C ASN A 5 5.27 12.73 -8.66
N ALA A 6 4.73 12.79 -9.88
CA ALA A 6 4.02 11.66 -10.49
C ALA A 6 4.89 10.41 -10.63
N GLU A 7 6.18 10.56 -10.96
CA GLU A 7 7.11 9.46 -11.16
C GLU A 7 7.38 8.70 -9.85
N SER A 8 7.79 9.42 -8.79
CA SER A 8 8.03 8.83 -7.47
C SER A 8 6.75 8.23 -6.86
N GLN A 9 5.58 8.84 -7.11
CA GLN A 9 4.31 8.27 -6.69
C GLN A 9 4.00 6.97 -7.45
N ALA A 10 4.17 6.94 -8.77
CA ALA A 10 3.94 5.74 -9.58
C ALA A 10 4.87 4.59 -9.15
N ALA A 11 6.15 4.89 -8.90
CA ALA A 11 7.10 3.90 -8.41
C ALA A 11 6.72 3.37 -7.02
N ALA A 12 6.30 4.25 -6.09
CA ALA A 12 5.79 3.84 -4.79
C ALA A 12 4.51 2.99 -4.87
N VAL A 13 3.64 3.24 -5.85
CA VAL A 13 2.44 2.42 -6.12
C VAL A 13 2.84 1.04 -6.63
N ALA A 14 3.77 0.97 -7.58
CA ALA A 14 4.29 -0.31 -8.07
C ALA A 14 4.92 -1.14 -6.94
N SER A 15 5.70 -0.53 -6.06
CA SER A 15 6.25 -1.20 -4.87
C SER A 15 5.16 -1.71 -3.92
N ALA A 16 4.10 -0.93 -3.70
CA ALA A 16 2.97 -1.36 -2.88
C ALA A 16 2.24 -2.56 -3.48
N ARG A 17 1.94 -2.54 -4.79
CA ARG A 17 1.34 -3.68 -5.49
C ARG A 17 2.18 -4.93 -5.35
N ASN A 18 3.50 -4.82 -5.55
CA ASN A 18 4.42 -5.96 -5.39
C ASN A 18 4.37 -6.53 -3.96
N GLN A 19 4.39 -5.67 -2.94
CA GLN A 19 4.34 -6.12 -1.55
C GLN A 19 3.00 -6.81 -1.22
N ILE A 20 1.88 -6.24 -1.68
CA ILE A 20 0.54 -6.82 -1.48
C ILE A 20 0.44 -8.18 -2.18
N ALA A 21 0.88 -8.28 -3.45
CA ALA A 21 0.87 -9.53 -4.21
C ALA A 21 1.76 -10.60 -3.56
N PHE A 22 2.93 -10.20 -3.03
CA PHE A 22 3.80 -11.10 -2.29
C PHE A 22 3.08 -11.64 -1.04
N TYR A 23 2.45 -10.79 -0.23
CA TYR A 23 1.68 -11.27 0.92
C TYR A 23 0.53 -12.17 0.50
N ALA A 24 -0.22 -11.81 -0.53
CA ALA A 24 -1.30 -12.62 -1.09
C ALA A 24 -0.84 -14.02 -1.52
N SER A 25 0.41 -14.18 -1.96
CA SER A 25 0.95 -15.50 -2.35
C SER A 25 1.24 -16.45 -1.18
N THR A 26 1.26 -15.94 0.05
CA THR A 26 1.63 -16.73 1.23
C THR A 26 0.40 -17.26 1.97
N PRO A 27 0.36 -18.56 2.34
CA PRO A 27 -0.84 -19.16 2.97
C PRO A 27 -1.31 -18.45 4.26
N ALA A 28 -0.40 -17.80 4.99
CA ALA A 28 -0.72 -17.09 6.23
C ALA A 28 -1.67 -15.90 6.03
N TYR A 29 -1.75 -15.34 4.81
CA TYR A 29 -2.59 -14.19 4.50
C TYR A 29 -3.93 -14.57 3.84
N LEU A 30 -4.15 -15.86 3.52
CA LEU A 30 -5.42 -16.31 2.95
C LEU A 30 -6.65 -15.92 3.79
N PRO A 31 -6.64 -15.98 5.15
CA PRO A 31 -7.77 -15.52 5.95
C PRO A 31 -8.10 -14.03 5.77
N VAL A 32 -7.09 -13.18 5.55
CA VAL A 32 -7.30 -11.75 5.29
C VAL A 32 -7.98 -11.57 3.94
N LEU A 33 -7.54 -12.29 2.91
CA LEU A 33 -8.15 -12.23 1.58
C LEU A 33 -9.61 -12.74 1.60
N ALA A 34 -9.90 -13.78 2.37
CA ALA A 34 -11.25 -14.34 2.49
C ALA A 34 -12.25 -13.32 3.11
N CYS A 35 -11.80 -12.43 4.01
CA CYS A 35 -12.64 -11.34 4.51
C CYS A 35 -13.16 -10.39 3.41
N HIS A 36 -12.49 -10.38 2.24
CA HIS A 36 -12.82 -9.53 1.11
C HIS A 36 -13.34 -10.32 -0.12
N GLY A 37 -13.45 -11.66 -0.03
CA GLY A 37 -13.83 -12.51 -1.17
C GLY A 37 -12.72 -12.63 -2.23
N TRP A 38 -11.45 -12.50 -1.83
CA TRP A 38 -10.28 -12.51 -2.72
C TRP A 38 -9.46 -13.81 -2.60
N GLU A 39 -10.07 -14.94 -2.26
CA GLU A 39 -9.36 -16.22 -2.13
C GLU A 39 -8.66 -16.65 -3.43
N GLU A 40 -9.27 -16.39 -4.58
CA GLU A 40 -8.68 -16.70 -5.89
C GLU A 40 -7.40 -15.89 -6.17
N LEU A 41 -7.25 -14.71 -5.54
CA LEU A 41 -6.00 -13.94 -5.62
C LEU A 41 -4.83 -14.71 -5.01
N HIS A 42 -5.07 -15.45 -3.92
CA HIS A 42 -4.04 -16.31 -3.32
C HIS A 42 -3.59 -17.38 -4.30
N THR A 43 -4.54 -18.09 -4.90
CA THR A 43 -4.27 -19.16 -5.87
C THR A 43 -3.42 -18.63 -7.03
N ALA A 44 -3.81 -17.49 -7.61
CA ALA A 44 -3.08 -16.85 -8.71
C ALA A 44 -1.67 -16.40 -8.30
N ALA A 45 -1.54 -15.68 -7.18
CA ALA A 45 -0.27 -15.15 -6.72
C ALA A 45 0.71 -16.25 -6.31
N ASN A 46 0.22 -17.32 -5.66
CA ASN A 46 1.03 -18.48 -5.30
C ASN A 46 1.56 -19.22 -6.55
N GLY A 47 0.71 -19.38 -7.57
CA GLY A 47 1.11 -19.94 -8.86
C GLY A 47 2.26 -19.17 -9.52
N LEU A 48 2.13 -17.85 -9.65
CA LEU A 48 3.16 -16.99 -10.25
C LEU A 48 4.50 -17.06 -9.49
N ILE A 49 4.48 -17.07 -8.16
CA ILE A 49 5.70 -17.21 -7.33
C ILE A 49 6.39 -18.55 -7.59
N ARG A 50 5.63 -19.64 -7.66
CA ARG A 50 6.17 -21.00 -7.92
C ARG A 50 6.77 -21.12 -9.31
N GLU A 51 6.21 -20.40 -10.28
CA GLU A 51 6.72 -20.31 -11.66
C GLU A 51 7.88 -19.31 -11.83
N GLY A 52 8.26 -18.58 -10.77
CA GLY A 52 9.31 -17.56 -10.83
C GLY A 52 8.91 -16.30 -11.60
N LYS A 53 7.60 -16.08 -11.83
CA LYS A 53 7.04 -14.96 -12.60
C LYS A 53 6.80 -13.72 -11.74
N TRP A 54 7.86 -13.25 -11.08
CA TRP A 54 7.79 -12.12 -10.15
C TRP A 54 7.31 -10.82 -10.80
N ALA A 55 7.65 -10.60 -12.08
CA ALA A 55 7.26 -9.40 -12.82
C ALA A 55 5.74 -9.31 -13.08
N GLU A 56 5.03 -10.44 -13.06
CA GLU A 56 3.59 -10.50 -13.35
C GLU A 56 2.73 -10.28 -12.10
N LEU A 57 3.32 -10.38 -10.89
CA LEU A 57 2.59 -10.27 -9.62
C LEU A 57 1.88 -8.93 -9.44
N ASN A 58 2.48 -7.83 -9.91
CA ASN A 58 1.89 -6.50 -9.75
C ASN A 58 0.52 -6.40 -10.43
N GLY A 59 0.33 -7.15 -11.53
CA GLY A 59 -0.85 -7.08 -12.39
C GLY A 59 -2.06 -7.74 -11.77
N LEU A 60 -1.86 -8.56 -10.74
CA LEU A 60 -2.94 -9.16 -9.96
C LEU A 60 -3.60 -8.18 -8.99
N ILE A 61 -2.92 -7.08 -8.67
CA ILE A 61 -3.42 -6.08 -7.72
C ILE A 61 -4.04 -4.96 -8.53
N ASP A 62 -5.36 -4.82 -8.47
CA ASP A 62 -6.10 -3.69 -9.05
C ASP A 62 -6.17 -2.50 -8.07
N ASP A 63 -6.85 -1.43 -8.45
CA ASP A 63 -6.98 -0.24 -7.60
C ASP A 63 -7.81 -0.48 -6.33
N ASP A 64 -8.77 -1.40 -6.34
CA ASP A 64 -9.60 -1.69 -5.18
C ASP A 64 -8.79 -2.41 -4.10
N ILE A 65 -8.09 -3.48 -4.49
CA ILE A 65 -7.18 -4.23 -3.62
C ILE A 65 -6.06 -3.31 -3.10
N LEU A 66 -5.46 -2.50 -3.99
CA LEU A 66 -4.42 -1.56 -3.60
C LEU A 66 -4.91 -0.56 -2.55
N ASN A 67 -6.05 0.10 -2.78
CA ASN A 67 -6.55 1.14 -1.89
C ASN A 67 -7.16 0.60 -0.59
N THR A 68 -7.46 -0.70 -0.54
CA THR A 68 -7.85 -1.41 0.69
C THR A 68 -6.68 -1.55 1.65
N PHE A 69 -5.51 -1.96 1.16
CA PHE A 69 -4.35 -2.22 2.03
C PHE A 69 -3.33 -1.07 2.09
N ALA A 70 -3.31 -0.18 1.10
CA ALA A 70 -2.36 0.93 1.04
C ALA A 70 -3.06 2.29 0.97
N VAL A 71 -2.41 3.29 1.57
CA VAL A 71 -2.76 4.70 1.34
C VAL A 71 -1.95 5.21 0.14
N THR A 72 -2.65 5.67 -0.89
CA THR A 72 -2.08 6.18 -2.15
C THR A 72 -2.37 7.67 -2.33
N GLY A 73 -1.50 8.39 -3.04
CA GLY A 73 -1.72 9.80 -3.40
C GLY A 73 -0.49 10.68 -3.20
N THR A 74 -0.67 11.99 -3.35
CA THR A 74 0.30 13.00 -2.89
C THR A 74 0.45 12.96 -1.36
N PRO A 75 1.48 13.59 -0.77
CA PRO A 75 1.64 13.61 0.69
C PRO A 75 0.41 14.18 1.42
N ALA A 76 -0.20 15.23 0.87
CA ALA A 76 -1.41 15.85 1.40
C ALA A 76 -2.62 14.91 1.32
N GLU A 77 -2.82 14.22 0.19
CA GLU A 77 -3.88 13.21 0.05
C GLU A 77 -3.67 12.03 0.99
N ALA A 78 -2.44 11.55 1.11
CA ALA A 78 -2.08 10.47 2.01
C ALA A 78 -2.36 10.84 3.47
N ALA A 79 -1.98 12.05 3.90
CA ALA A 79 -2.26 12.55 5.24
C ALA A 79 -3.76 12.62 5.53
N ARG A 80 -4.56 13.18 4.61
CA ARG A 80 -6.03 13.21 4.73
C ARG A 80 -6.64 11.82 4.84
N LYS A 81 -6.22 10.88 3.99
CA LYS A 81 -6.69 9.48 4.01
C LYS A 81 -6.30 8.76 5.30
N ILE A 82 -5.11 9.01 5.83
CA ILE A 82 -4.65 8.46 7.11
C ILE A 82 -5.50 9.03 8.26
N ALA A 83 -5.68 10.35 8.32
CA ALA A 83 -6.49 10.99 9.35
C ALA A 83 -7.94 10.49 9.31
N ALA A 84 -8.55 10.41 8.13
CA ALA A 84 -9.92 9.91 7.97
C ALA A 84 -10.09 8.46 8.47
N ARG A 85 -9.08 7.60 8.30
CA ARG A 85 -9.14 6.20 8.74
C ARG A 85 -8.90 6.01 10.24
N PHE A 86 -8.05 6.84 10.84
CA PHE A 86 -7.45 6.50 12.13
C PHE A 86 -7.54 7.59 13.21
N LYS A 87 -7.97 8.82 12.89
CA LYS A 87 -8.09 9.90 13.89
C LYS A 87 -9.04 9.47 15.00
N GLY A 88 -8.55 9.48 16.24
CA GLY A 88 -9.30 9.06 17.44
C GLY A 88 -9.36 7.55 17.70
N SER A 89 -8.86 6.71 16.78
CA SER A 89 -8.91 5.24 16.91
C SER A 89 -7.58 4.62 17.33
N VAL A 90 -6.46 5.33 17.12
CA VAL A 90 -5.11 4.82 17.40
C VAL A 90 -4.24 5.90 18.04
N GLU A 91 -3.27 5.47 18.84
CA GLU A 91 -2.31 6.36 19.50
C GLU A 91 -1.08 6.66 18.63
N ARG A 92 -0.75 5.77 17.68
CA ARG A 92 0.44 5.89 16.84
C ARG A 92 0.22 5.31 15.46
N ILE A 93 0.75 5.99 14.45
CA ILE A 93 0.80 5.55 13.06
C ILE A 93 2.24 5.66 12.60
N SER A 94 2.76 4.59 12.01
CA SER A 94 4.10 4.55 11.40
C SER A 94 3.97 4.12 9.94
N PRO A 95 3.89 5.06 8.99
CA PRO A 95 3.81 4.72 7.58
C PRO A 95 5.08 4.04 7.09
N VAL A 96 4.95 2.94 6.36
CA VAL A 96 6.05 2.40 5.55
C VAL A 96 6.09 3.18 4.24
N VAL A 97 7.23 3.83 3.98
CA VAL A 97 7.47 4.59 2.75
C VAL A 97 8.45 3.79 1.89
N TYR A 98 8.00 3.33 0.73
CA TYR A 98 8.77 2.43 -0.15
C TYR A 98 10.01 3.09 -0.78
N GLN A 99 10.02 4.42 -0.89
CA GLN A 99 11.13 5.21 -1.40
C GLN A 99 11.37 6.39 -0.46
N PRO A 100 12.01 6.16 0.70
CA PRO A 100 12.19 7.21 1.69
C PRO A 100 13.23 8.21 1.21
N ASP A 101 12.77 9.43 0.92
CA ASP A 101 13.57 10.63 0.78
C ASP A 101 13.29 11.54 1.98
N VAL A 102 14.33 12.18 2.53
CA VAL A 102 14.21 13.14 3.63
C VAL A 102 13.21 14.25 3.29
N ALA A 103 13.19 14.73 2.04
CA ALA A 103 12.23 15.76 1.64
C ALA A 103 10.79 15.22 1.66
N LEU A 104 10.55 14.02 1.14
CA LEU A 104 9.25 13.36 1.17
C LEU A 104 8.76 13.12 2.61
N LEU A 105 9.63 12.62 3.49
CA LEU A 105 9.31 12.38 4.89
C LEU A 105 9.02 13.69 5.63
N GLY A 106 9.79 14.74 5.32
CA GLY A 106 9.56 16.09 5.85
C GLY A 106 8.19 16.65 5.47
N GLU A 107 7.81 16.51 4.21
CA GLU A 107 6.49 16.93 3.71
C GLU A 107 5.35 16.10 4.31
N LEU A 108 5.46 14.76 4.26
CA LEU A 108 4.44 13.87 4.82
C LEU A 108 4.21 14.14 6.31
N ARG A 109 5.27 14.42 7.08
CA ARG A 109 5.16 14.79 8.49
C ARG A 109 4.39 16.11 8.68
N ARG A 110 4.65 17.12 7.86
CA ARG A 110 3.92 18.41 7.91
C ARG A 110 2.44 18.20 7.63
N GLU A 111 2.13 17.49 6.56
CA GLU A 111 0.75 17.21 6.14
C GLU A 111 -0.01 16.37 7.19
N LEU A 112 0.64 15.36 7.78
CA LEU A 112 0.05 14.57 8.86
C LEU A 112 -0.24 15.42 10.10
N ALA A 113 0.67 16.31 10.48
CA ALA A 113 0.44 17.20 11.62
C ALA A 113 -0.76 18.12 11.39
N ALA A 114 -0.90 18.67 10.17
CA ALA A 114 -2.04 19.52 9.81
C ALA A 114 -3.37 18.75 9.72
N ALA A 115 -3.36 17.51 9.24
CA ALA A 115 -4.57 16.70 9.13
C ALA A 115 -5.06 16.13 10.48
N LEU A 116 -4.15 15.99 11.46
CA LEU A 116 -4.44 15.41 12.77
C LEU A 116 -4.73 16.44 13.86
N SER A 117 -4.30 17.71 13.69
CA SER A 117 -4.80 18.84 14.50
C SER A 117 -6.33 18.96 14.42
#